data_AF-A0A1M6G316-F1
#
_entry.id   AF-A0A1M6G316-F1
#
_cell.length_a   1.000
_cell.length_b   1.000
_cell.length_c   1.000
_cell.angle_alpha   90.00
_cell.angle_beta   90.00
_cell.angle_gamma   90.00
#
_symmetry.space_group_name_H-M   'P 1'
#
loop_
_entity.id
_entity.type
_entity.pdbx_description
1 polymer ?
#
loop_
_entity_poly.entity_id
_entity_poly.type
_entity_poly.pdbx_seq_one_letter_code
_entity_poly.pdbx_strand_id
1 'polypeptide(L)'
;MSNPDSRAAGPDSVASAPSLRRWFRHRMVPRDKPLPAEDITHRTTAFVYGNVLVLAALVQVSLSTITGQSVVTVLATAVSTFLVHIFAGVITTTWSKASLKRNTRDSTPILTAGLLPSALLLLTVIFGVPQLLTTTLAELLIVARIALIGVVVARLRDEPATRSTMLAGIALARLGLSIVVTKVVLIH
;
A
#
# COMPACT_ATOMS: atom_id res chain seq x y z
N MET A 1 29.39 62.96 -35.74
CA MET A 1 28.80 63.14 -37.09
C MET A 1 29.29 61.98 -37.94
N SER A 2 28.52 61.08 -38.53
CA SER A 2 27.09 60.73 -38.54
C SER A 2 26.99 59.32 -39.16
N ASN A 3 26.17 58.43 -38.59
CA ASN A 3 25.61 57.26 -39.31
C ASN A 3 24.49 57.77 -40.24
N PRO A 4 24.17 57.11 -41.38
CA PRO A 4 23.00 56.22 -41.34
C PRO A 4 23.01 55.00 -42.29
N ASP A 5 22.46 53.91 -41.75
CA ASP A 5 21.70 52.77 -42.29
C ASP A 5 21.28 52.73 -43.78
N SER A 6 21.42 51.54 -44.39
CA SER A 6 20.37 50.94 -45.23
C SER A 6 20.48 49.40 -45.41
N ARG A 7 19.64 48.69 -44.65
CA ARG A 7 18.83 47.50 -44.96
C ARG A 7 19.30 46.47 -46.02
N ALA A 8 19.46 45.22 -45.56
CA ALA A 8 18.91 44.05 -46.24
C ALA A 8 18.32 43.08 -45.20
N ALA A 9 17.01 42.86 -45.28
CA ALA A 9 16.27 41.88 -44.48
C ALA A 9 16.08 40.60 -45.30
N GLY A 10 16.26 39.44 -44.69
CA GLY A 10 15.95 38.12 -45.25
C GLY A 10 16.08 37.04 -44.17
N PRO A 11 15.25 35.99 -44.21
CA PRO A 11 14.50 35.56 -43.02
C PRO A 11 14.84 34.14 -42.60
N ASP A 12 15.44 33.94 -41.42
CA ASP A 12 15.53 32.60 -40.82
C ASP A 12 15.30 32.66 -39.31
N SER A 13 14.12 33.17 -38.93
CA SER A 13 13.52 32.81 -37.65
C SER A 13 13.08 31.35 -37.72
N VAL A 14 14.01 30.42 -37.50
CA VAL A 14 13.65 29.02 -37.23
C VAL A 14 13.07 29.00 -35.82
N ALA A 15 11.78 29.32 -35.75
CA ALA A 15 10.93 29.05 -34.61
C ALA A 15 11.10 27.56 -34.28
N SER A 16 11.82 27.29 -33.19
CA SER A 16 12.02 25.95 -32.67
C SER A 16 10.65 25.45 -32.21
N ALA A 17 9.96 24.72 -33.07
CA ALA A 17 8.70 24.07 -32.73
C ALA A 17 8.93 23.24 -31.45
N PRO A 18 8.13 23.42 -30.38
CA PRO A 18 8.27 22.61 -29.19
C PRO A 18 8.00 21.16 -29.60
N SER A 19 9.06 20.35 -29.62
CA SER A 19 8.96 18.96 -30.04
C SER A 19 7.83 18.25 -29.27
N LEU A 20 6.80 17.81 -29.99
CA LEU A 20 5.66 17.04 -29.46
C LEU A 20 6.12 15.79 -28.66
N ARG A 21 7.34 15.30 -28.92
CA ARG A 21 8.00 14.24 -28.14
C ARG A 21 8.29 14.61 -26.68
N ARG A 22 8.42 15.90 -26.34
CA ARG A 22 8.63 16.36 -24.95
C ARG A 22 7.32 16.36 -24.17
N TRP A 23 6.20 16.63 -24.84
CA TRP A 23 4.88 16.67 -24.23
C TRP A 23 4.35 15.27 -23.88
N PHE A 24 4.55 14.29 -24.77
CA PHE A 24 4.15 12.90 -24.48
C PHE A 24 5.01 12.23 -23.40
N ARG A 25 6.27 12.65 -23.21
CA ARG A 25 7.12 12.12 -22.14
C ARG A 25 6.79 12.69 -20.75
N HIS A 26 6.18 13.87 -20.71
CA HIS A 26 5.83 14.55 -19.45
C HIS A 26 4.47 14.14 -18.89
N ARG A 27 3.65 13.39 -19.64
CA ARG A 27 2.25 13.11 -19.28
C ARG A 27 2.01 11.73 -18.65
N MET A 28 3.03 10.89 -18.49
CA MET A 28 2.86 9.51 -17.99
C MET A 28 3.74 9.10 -16.81
N VAL A 29 4.53 10.00 -16.22
CA VAL A 29 5.25 9.70 -14.98
C VAL A 29 5.27 10.95 -14.09
N PRO A 30 4.43 11.03 -13.04
CA PRO A 30 4.76 11.87 -11.90
C PRO A 30 6.00 11.27 -11.25
N ARG A 31 7.16 11.88 -11.48
CA ARG A 31 8.43 11.54 -10.83
C ARG A 31 8.75 12.66 -9.84
N ASP A 32 8.03 12.69 -8.73
CA ASP A 32 8.16 13.79 -7.77
C ASP A 32 8.80 13.29 -6.47
N LYS A 33 10.13 13.20 -6.53
CA LYS A 33 11.11 12.93 -5.46
C LYS A 33 11.05 11.52 -4.81
N PRO A 34 12.20 10.83 -4.66
CA PRO A 34 12.26 9.64 -3.81
C PRO A 34 11.71 10.02 -2.43
N LEU A 35 10.82 9.19 -1.89
CA LEU A 35 10.28 9.42 -0.56
C LEU A 35 11.45 9.52 0.44
N PRO A 36 11.42 10.48 1.38
CA PRO A 36 12.37 10.49 2.50
C PRO A 36 12.47 9.09 3.12
N ALA A 37 13.68 8.64 3.48
CA ALA A 37 13.90 7.28 3.98
C ALA A 37 13.00 6.92 5.19
N GLU A 38 12.64 7.93 5.98
CA GLU A 38 11.68 7.85 7.08
C GLU A 38 10.27 7.45 6.60
N ASP A 39 9.76 8.05 5.52
CA ASP A 39 8.44 7.73 4.93
C ASP A 39 8.37 6.30 4.39
N ILE A 40 9.45 5.84 3.76
CA ILE A 40 9.57 4.47 3.26
C ILE A 40 9.52 3.48 4.43
N THR A 41 10.19 3.81 5.53
CA THR A 41 10.23 2.98 6.74
C THR A 41 8.86 2.93 7.40
N HIS A 42 8.18 4.08 7.56
CA HIS A 42 6.82 4.13 8.11
C HIS A 42 5.80 3.36 7.27
N ARG A 43 5.84 3.51 5.94
CA ARG A 43 4.93 2.75 5.05
C ARG A 43 5.20 1.26 5.06
N THR A 44 6.48 0.88 5.08
CA THR A 44 6.87 -0.53 5.13
C THR A 44 6.41 -1.17 6.44
N THR A 45 6.67 -0.51 7.57
CA THR A 45 6.23 -1.00 8.89
C THR A 45 4.71 -1.06 8.99
N ALA A 46 3.99 -0.02 8.55
CA ALA A 46 2.53 -0.02 8.48
C ALA A 46 1.99 -1.17 7.61
N PHE A 47 2.62 -1.45 6.48
CA PHE A 47 2.25 -2.57 5.62
C PHE A 47 2.47 -3.91 6.33
N VAL A 48 3.62 -4.15 6.94
CA VAL A 48 3.89 -5.41 7.66
C VAL A 48 2.92 -5.58 8.83
N TYR A 49 2.82 -4.58 9.70
CA TYR A 49 2.04 -4.64 10.93
C TYR A 49 0.55 -4.81 10.64
N GLY A 50 0.02 -4.06 9.67
CA GLY A 50 -1.37 -4.17 9.23
C GLY A 50 -1.71 -5.57 8.72
N ASN A 51 -0.86 -6.18 7.89
CA ASN A 51 -1.12 -7.53 7.38
C ASN A 51 -1.04 -8.58 8.50
N VAL A 52 -0.05 -8.50 9.40
CA VAL A 52 0.10 -9.48 10.50
C VAL A 52 -1.09 -9.42 11.46
N LEU A 53 -1.49 -8.21 11.89
CA LEU A 53 -2.62 -8.06 12.80
C LEU A 53 -3.95 -8.51 12.18
N VAL A 54 -4.18 -8.18 10.91
CA VAL A 54 -5.39 -8.62 10.21
C VAL A 54 -5.39 -10.13 10.01
N LEU A 55 -4.25 -10.75 9.68
CA LEU A 55 -4.17 -12.21 9.58
C LEU A 55 -4.51 -12.87 10.93
N ALA A 56 -3.98 -12.35 12.03
CA ALA A 56 -4.29 -12.84 13.37
C ALA A 56 -5.79 -12.72 13.69
N ALA A 57 -6.40 -11.57 13.39
CA ALA A 57 -7.84 -11.37 13.57
C ALA A 57 -8.66 -12.34 12.69
N LEU A 58 -8.26 -12.54 11.42
CA LEU A 58 -8.92 -13.47 10.50
C LEU A 58 -8.88 -14.91 11.01
N VAL A 59 -7.71 -15.37 11.45
CA VAL A 59 -7.55 -16.71 12.02
C VAL A 59 -8.46 -16.88 13.23
N GLN A 60 -8.46 -15.90 14.14
CA GLN A 60 -9.30 -15.93 15.34
C GLN A 60 -10.80 -16.00 15.01
N VAL A 61 -11.31 -15.15 14.11
CA VAL A 61 -12.74 -15.14 13.78
C VAL A 61 -13.16 -16.35 12.95
N SER A 62 -12.21 -17.00 12.29
CA SER A 62 -12.47 -18.20 11.48
C SER A 62 -12.57 -19.49 12.30
N LEU A 63 -12.25 -19.45 13.60
CA LEU A 63 -12.41 -20.59 14.52
C LEU A 63 -13.88 -20.87 14.87
N SER A 64 -14.79 -19.96 14.54
CA SER A 64 -16.22 -20.07 14.80
C SER A 64 -17.02 -19.66 13.56
N THR A 65 -18.36 -19.77 13.64
CA THR A 65 -19.26 -19.34 12.56
C THR A 65 -19.07 -17.87 12.23
N ILE A 66 -18.84 -17.56 10.95
CA ILE A 66 -18.71 -16.17 10.49
C ILE A 66 -20.05 -15.47 10.58
N THR A 67 -20.09 -14.41 11.40
CA THR A 67 -21.25 -13.54 11.58
C THR A 67 -20.88 -12.09 11.27
N GLY A 68 -21.84 -11.17 11.37
CA GLY A 68 -21.56 -9.73 11.29
C GLY A 68 -20.50 -9.27 12.30
N GLN A 69 -20.44 -9.90 13.49
CA GLN A 69 -19.44 -9.58 14.51
C GLN A 69 -18.03 -9.97 14.06
N SER A 70 -17.87 -11.03 13.26
CA SER A 70 -16.59 -11.42 12.67
C SER A 70 -16.06 -10.33 11.72
N VAL A 71 -16.94 -9.78 10.88
CA VAL A 71 -16.62 -8.67 9.96
C VAL A 71 -16.20 -7.43 10.75
N VAL A 72 -17.00 -7.07 11.76
CA VAL A 72 -16.73 -5.92 12.64
C VAL A 72 -15.41 -6.09 13.36
N THR A 73 -15.08 -7.28 13.85
CA THR A 73 -13.82 -7.56 14.57
C THR A 73 -12.60 -7.31 13.69
N VAL A 74 -12.60 -7.85 12.46
CA VAL A 74 -11.50 -7.64 11.51
C VAL A 74 -11.39 -6.17 11.11
N LEU A 75 -12.53 -5.51 10.86
CA LEU A 75 -12.57 -4.11 10.48
C LEU A 75 -12.10 -3.20 11.62
N ALA A 76 -12.57 -3.45 12.84
CA ALA A 76 -12.19 -2.71 14.04
C ALA A 76 -10.69 -2.86 14.31
N THR A 77 -10.13 -4.06 14.11
CA THR A 77 -8.67 -4.29 14.23
C THR A 77 -7.89 -3.37 13.29
N ALA A 78 -8.27 -3.31 12.02
CA ALA A 78 -7.58 -2.47 11.05
C ALA A 78 -7.79 -0.96 11.30
N VAL A 79 -9.03 -0.54 11.59
CA VAL A 79 -9.36 0.87 11.84
C VAL A 79 -8.67 1.38 13.10
N SER A 80 -8.72 0.63 14.21
CA SER A 80 -8.06 1.03 15.46
C SER A 80 -6.54 1.14 15.28
N THR A 81 -5.92 0.16 14.65
CA THR A 81 -4.47 0.17 14.36
C THR A 81 -4.09 1.37 13.49
N PHE A 82 -4.92 1.68 12.48
CA PHE A 82 -4.72 2.83 11.60
C PHE A 82 -4.80 4.15 12.37
N LEU A 83 -5.80 4.31 13.24
CA LEU A 83 -5.96 5.50 14.06
C LEU A 83 -4.79 5.68 15.03
N VAL A 84 -4.30 4.60 15.64
CA VAL A 84 -3.13 4.63 16.51
C VAL A 84 -1.87 5.07 15.75
N HIS A 85 -1.66 4.60 14.52
CA HIS A 85 -0.52 5.02 13.70
C HIS A 85 -0.59 6.50 13.31
N ILE A 86 -1.78 6.99 12.94
CA ILE A 86 -1.99 8.42 12.70
C ILE A 86 -1.68 9.22 13.96
N PHE A 87 -2.23 8.81 15.09
CA PHE A 87 -2.02 9.47 16.38
C PHE A 87 -0.53 9.53 16.74
N ALA A 88 0.19 8.41 16.60
CA ALA A 88 1.62 8.32 16.86
C ALA A 88 2.45 9.23 15.93
N GLY A 89 2.13 9.32 14.64
CA GLY A 89 2.85 10.19 13.71
C GLY A 89 2.53 11.68 13.90
N VAL A 90 1.35 11.99 14.43
CA VAL A 90 0.96 13.37 14.72
C VAL A 90 1.62 13.86 16.01
N ILE A 91 1.72 13.05 17.06
CA ILE A 91 2.33 13.48 18.33
C ILE A 91 3.83 13.73 18.22
N THR A 92 4.50 13.11 17.24
CA THR A 92 5.94 13.30 16.99
C THR A 92 6.26 14.48 16.08
N THR A 93 5.25 15.21 15.57
CA THR A 93 5.44 16.32 14.63
C THR A 93 4.62 17.54 15.04
N THR A 94 4.96 18.72 14.50
CA THR A 94 4.15 19.92 14.73
C THR A 94 2.78 19.75 14.07
N TRP A 95 1.71 19.96 14.85
CA TRP A 95 0.34 19.80 14.38
C TRP A 95 0.06 20.69 13.15
N SER A 96 -0.28 20.06 12.03
CA SER A 96 -0.70 20.75 10.81
C SER A 96 -1.55 19.82 9.94
N LYS A 97 -2.40 20.40 9.08
CA LYS A 97 -3.19 19.64 8.10
C LYS A 97 -2.28 18.81 7.17
N ALA A 98 -1.09 19.32 6.86
CA ALA A 98 -0.10 18.63 6.04
C ALA A 98 0.49 17.40 6.76
N SER A 99 0.84 17.53 8.05
CA SER A 99 1.29 16.39 8.87
C SER A 99 0.20 15.33 8.97
N LEU A 100 -1.05 15.71 9.28
CA LEU A 100 -2.16 14.77 9.35
C LEU A 100 -2.35 14.02 8.01
N LYS A 101 -2.37 14.74 6.89
CA LYS A 101 -2.51 14.11 5.56
C LYS A 101 -1.36 13.14 5.24
N ARG A 102 -0.12 13.48 5.62
CA ARG A 102 1.05 12.61 5.45
C ARG A 102 0.90 11.33 6.26
N ASN A 103 0.66 11.44 7.57
CA ASN A 103 0.51 10.30 8.47
C ASN A 103 -0.66 9.37 8.08
N THR A 104 -1.79 9.94 7.63
CA THR A 104 -2.93 9.17 7.09
C THR A 104 -2.55 8.39 5.83
N ARG A 105 -1.86 9.05 4.88
CA ARG A 105 -1.41 8.40 3.64
C ARG A 105 -0.41 7.30 3.92
N ASP A 106 0.51 7.52 4.84
CA ASP A 106 1.56 6.55 5.16
C ASP A 106 1.02 5.34 5.94
N SER A 107 -0.09 5.52 6.66
CA SER A 107 -0.81 4.46 7.38
C SER A 107 -1.84 3.73 6.52
N THR A 108 -2.15 4.21 5.31
CA THR A 108 -3.17 3.62 4.41
C THR A 108 -2.99 2.11 4.13
N PRO A 109 -1.76 1.55 4.06
CA PRO A 109 -1.55 0.12 3.98
C PRO A 109 -2.29 -0.71 5.04
N ILE A 110 -2.42 -0.19 6.27
CA ILE A 110 -3.13 -0.86 7.37
C ILE A 110 -4.63 -0.96 7.06
N LEU A 111 -5.22 0.15 6.63
CA LEU A 111 -6.65 0.22 6.34
C LEU A 111 -7.02 -0.74 5.19
N THR A 112 -6.21 -0.74 4.13
CA THR A 112 -6.43 -1.66 2.99
C THR A 112 -6.19 -3.12 3.34
N ALA A 113 -5.35 -3.41 4.34
CA ALA A 113 -5.14 -4.77 4.82
C ALA A 113 -6.41 -5.33 5.48
N GLY A 114 -7.20 -4.52 6.18
CA GLY A 114 -8.45 -4.98 6.81
C GLY A 114 -9.69 -4.89 5.93
N LEU A 115 -9.83 -3.82 5.15
CA LEU A 115 -11.05 -3.57 4.36
C LEU A 115 -11.35 -4.68 3.37
N LEU A 116 -10.35 -5.15 2.62
CA LEU A 116 -10.56 -6.18 1.59
C LEU A 116 -10.95 -7.54 2.20
N PRO A 117 -10.25 -8.07 3.22
CA PRO A 117 -10.70 -9.25 3.95
C PRO A 117 -12.07 -9.11 4.58
N SER A 118 -12.37 -7.99 5.24
CA SER A 118 -13.69 -7.75 5.82
C SER A 118 -14.79 -7.80 4.77
N ALA A 119 -14.55 -7.25 3.57
CA ALA A 119 -15.50 -7.35 2.46
C ALA A 119 -15.70 -8.80 1.99
N LEU A 120 -14.64 -9.62 1.97
CA LEU A 120 -14.76 -11.05 1.64
C LEU A 120 -15.59 -11.81 2.69
N LEU A 121 -15.37 -11.57 3.98
CA LEU A 121 -16.17 -12.18 5.04
C LEU A 121 -17.65 -11.74 4.97
N LEU A 122 -17.89 -10.49 4.59
CA LEU A 122 -19.24 -9.96 4.41
C LEU A 122 -20.03 -10.74 3.34
N LEU A 123 -19.37 -11.35 2.36
CA LEU A 123 -20.03 -12.19 1.37
C LEU A 123 -20.71 -13.41 1.99
N THR A 124 -20.11 -14.01 3.02
CA THR A 124 -20.76 -15.09 3.79
C THR A 124 -21.98 -14.58 4.53
N VAL A 125 -21.87 -13.41 5.15
CA VAL A 125 -22.95 -12.84 5.98
C VAL A 125 -24.16 -12.40 5.13
N ILE A 126 -23.92 -11.74 3.99
CA ILE A 126 -24.99 -11.16 3.17
C ILE A 126 -25.53 -12.18 2.16
N PHE A 127 -24.66 -12.93 1.50
CA PHE A 127 -25.02 -13.78 0.36
C PHE A 127 -24.98 -15.27 0.69
N GLY A 128 -24.62 -15.66 1.93
CA GLY A 128 -24.53 -17.07 2.33
C GLY A 128 -23.41 -17.84 1.63
N VAL A 129 -22.40 -17.15 1.09
CA VAL A 129 -21.23 -17.80 0.47
C VAL A 129 -20.53 -18.70 1.51
N PRO A 130 -20.09 -19.92 1.14
CA PRO A 130 -19.43 -20.83 2.08
C PRO A 130 -18.30 -20.15 2.86
N GLN A 131 -18.37 -20.23 4.19
CA GLN A 131 -17.37 -19.66 5.10
C GLN A 131 -15.94 -20.12 4.78
N LEU A 132 -15.78 -21.41 4.44
CA LEU A 132 -14.47 -21.96 4.10
C LEU A 132 -13.84 -21.20 2.92
N LEU A 133 -14.65 -20.85 1.91
CA LEU A 133 -14.17 -20.13 0.74
C LEU A 133 -13.80 -18.68 1.08
N THR A 134 -14.68 -17.93 1.75
CA THR A 134 -14.44 -16.51 2.05
C THR A 134 -13.29 -16.30 3.03
N THR A 135 -13.20 -17.13 4.08
CA THR A 135 -12.11 -17.07 5.06
C THR A 135 -10.77 -17.48 4.43
N THR A 136 -10.73 -18.57 3.65
CA THR A 136 -9.49 -19.00 2.97
C THR A 136 -9.03 -17.95 1.96
N LEU A 137 -9.93 -17.38 1.15
CA LEU A 137 -9.56 -16.32 0.21
C LEU A 137 -9.06 -15.06 0.93
N ALA A 138 -9.69 -14.67 2.03
CA ALA A 138 -9.26 -13.54 2.85
C ALA A 138 -7.86 -13.76 3.45
N GLU A 139 -7.60 -14.95 3.99
CA GLU A 139 -6.31 -15.34 4.55
C GLU A 139 -5.22 -15.40 3.47
N LEU A 140 -5.51 -16.06 2.34
CA LEU A 140 -4.60 -16.15 1.20
C LEU A 140 -4.29 -14.77 0.60
N LEU A 141 -5.26 -13.86 0.56
CA LEU A 141 -5.03 -12.48 0.16
C LEU A 141 -3.98 -11.80 1.05
N ILE A 142 -4.06 -12.00 2.36
CA ILE A 142 -3.11 -11.41 3.30
C ILE A 142 -1.74 -12.09 3.22
N VAL A 143 -1.68 -13.41 3.11
CA VAL A 143 -0.43 -14.15 2.86
C VAL A 143 0.24 -13.69 1.57
N ALA A 144 -0.52 -13.49 0.50
CA ALA A 144 0.00 -12.95 -0.76
C ALA A 144 0.55 -11.52 -0.59
N ARG A 145 -0.15 -10.65 0.16
CA ARG A 145 0.36 -9.31 0.49
C ARG A 145 1.67 -9.39 1.26
N ILE A 146 1.80 -10.30 2.23
CA ILE A 146 3.04 -10.54 2.98
C ILE A 146 4.17 -11.01 2.04
N ALA A 147 3.90 -11.95 1.14
CA ALA A 147 4.89 -12.40 0.15
C ALA A 147 5.39 -11.26 -0.75
N LEU A 148 4.51 -10.30 -1.06
CA LEU A 148 4.80 -9.14 -1.89
C LEU A 148 5.51 -8.00 -1.14
N ILE A 149 5.80 -8.11 0.16
CA ILE A 149 6.52 -7.07 0.93
C ILE A 149 7.81 -6.67 0.22
N GLY A 150 8.63 -7.63 -0.20
CA GLY A 150 9.91 -7.35 -0.87
C GLY A 150 9.75 -6.53 -2.16
N VAL A 151 8.69 -6.80 -2.94
CA VAL A 151 8.36 -6.07 -4.16
C VAL A 151 7.85 -4.66 -3.84
N VAL A 152 6.99 -4.53 -2.83
CA VAL A 152 6.45 -3.23 -2.39
C VAL A 152 7.58 -2.34 -1.87
N VAL A 153 8.49 -2.88 -1.06
CA VAL A 153 9.64 -2.15 -0.51
C VAL A 153 10.57 -1.69 -1.63
N ALA A 154 10.87 -2.56 -2.60
CA ALA A 154 11.68 -2.19 -3.76
C ALA A 154 11.04 -1.06 -4.58
N ARG A 155 9.74 -1.14 -4.83
CA ARG A 155 8.98 -0.09 -5.52
C ARG A 155 8.93 1.23 -4.73
N LEU A 156 8.88 1.19 -3.40
CA LEU A 156 8.88 2.40 -2.57
C LEU A 156 10.26 3.08 -2.52
N ARG A 157 11.34 2.31 -2.69
CA ARG A 157 12.73 2.80 -2.65
C ARG A 157 13.28 3.26 -3.99
N ASP A 158 12.59 3.01 -5.10
CA ASP A 158 13.14 3.13 -6.47
C ASP A 158 14.47 2.35 -6.65
N GLU A 159 14.70 1.33 -5.81
CA GLU A 159 15.88 0.47 -5.80
C GLU A 159 15.47 -0.98 -6.09
N PRO A 160 16.32 -1.79 -6.75
CA PRO A 160 16.04 -3.20 -6.96
C PRO A 160 15.89 -3.94 -5.62
N ALA A 161 14.96 -4.89 -5.55
CA ALA A 161 14.75 -5.71 -4.36
C ALA A 161 16.03 -6.46 -3.99
N THR A 162 16.61 -6.15 -2.83
CA THR A 162 17.76 -6.88 -2.30
C THR A 162 17.37 -8.33 -1.99
N ARG A 163 18.27 -9.29 -2.21
CA ARG A 163 18.02 -10.71 -1.90
C ARG A 163 17.55 -10.94 -0.46
N SER A 164 18.08 -10.17 0.50
CA SER A 164 17.69 -10.22 1.90
C SER A 164 16.22 -9.83 2.16
N THR A 165 15.74 -8.73 1.56
CA THR A 165 14.34 -8.31 1.74
C THR A 165 13.36 -9.25 1.04
N MET A 166 13.76 -9.84 -0.09
CA MET A 166 12.97 -10.86 -0.77
C MET A 166 12.89 -12.17 0.05
N LEU A 167 14.01 -12.62 0.62
CA LEU A 167 14.05 -13.77 1.52
C LEU A 167 13.21 -13.55 2.79
N ALA A 168 13.27 -12.36 3.39
CA ALA A 168 12.45 -12.02 4.55
C ALA A 168 10.95 -12.09 4.22
N GLY A 169 10.53 -11.53 3.08
CA GLY A 169 9.14 -11.61 2.61
C GLY A 169 8.67 -13.05 2.36
N ILE A 170 9.52 -13.89 1.74
CA ILE A 170 9.22 -15.32 1.53
C ILE A 170 9.12 -16.07 2.86
N ALA A 171 10.04 -15.82 3.80
CA ALA A 171 10.02 -16.46 5.12
C ALA A 171 8.74 -16.10 5.90
N LEU A 172 8.36 -14.82 5.92
CA LEU A 172 7.12 -14.34 6.54
C LEU A 172 5.88 -14.92 5.85
N ALA A 173 5.89 -15.03 4.52
CA ALA A 173 4.77 -15.63 3.78
C ALA A 173 4.62 -17.13 4.07
N ARG A 174 5.74 -17.87 4.16
CA ARG A 174 5.72 -19.28 4.57
C ARG A 174 5.18 -19.45 5.98
N LEU A 175 5.57 -18.57 6.91
CA LEU A 175 5.01 -18.56 8.26
C LEU A 175 3.50 -18.31 8.24
N GLY A 176 3.05 -17.27 7.53
CA GLY A 176 1.62 -16.99 7.35
C GLY A 176 0.84 -18.15 6.74
N LEU A 177 1.39 -18.77 5.68
CA LEU A 177 0.80 -19.95 5.05
C LEU A 177 0.72 -21.14 6.00
N SER A 178 1.77 -21.37 6.81
CA SER A 178 1.77 -22.45 7.79
C SER A 178 0.67 -22.28 8.85
N ILE A 179 0.38 -21.04 9.26
CA ILE A 179 -0.72 -20.73 10.18
C ILE A 179 -2.06 -21.10 9.55
N VAL A 180 -2.28 -20.70 8.29
CA VAL A 180 -3.52 -21.01 7.55
C VAL A 180 -3.70 -22.51 7.38
N VAL A 181 -2.65 -23.23 6.96
CA VAL A 181 -2.69 -24.68 6.78
C VAL A 181 -2.97 -25.39 8.11
N THR A 182 -2.28 -24.99 9.18
CA THR A 182 -2.48 -25.57 10.52
C THR A 182 -3.93 -25.39 10.97
N LYS A 183 -4.49 -24.18 10.82
CA LYS A 183 -5.89 -23.91 11.10
C LYS A 183 -6.82 -24.82 10.31
N VAL A 184 -6.63 -24.93 8.98
CA VAL A 184 -7.49 -25.76 8.13
C VAL A 184 -7.46 -27.22 8.57
N VAL A 185 -6.28 -27.76 8.89
CA VAL A 185 -6.09 -29.14 9.35
C VAL A 185 -6.68 -29.37 10.75
N LEU A 186 -6.67 -28.38 11.64
CA LEU A 186 -7.22 -28.53 13.00
C LEU A 186 -8.74 -28.34 13.07
N ILE A 187 -9.34 -27.65 12.10
CA ILE A 187 -10.79 -27.36 12.07
C ILE A 187 -11.56 -28.37 11.19
N HIS A 188 -10.87 -29.11 10.32
CA HIS A 188 -11.41 -30.28 9.63
C HIS A 188 -11.16 -31.54 10.45
#